data_AF-A0A537UKH9-F1
#
_entry.id   AF-A0A537UKH9-F1
#
_cell.length_a   1.000
_cell.length_b   1.000
_cell.length_c   1.000
_cell.angle_alpha   90.00
_cell.angle_beta   90.00
_cell.angle_gamma   90.00
#
_symmetry.space_group_name_H-M   'P 1'
#
loop_
_entity.id
_entity.type
_entity.pdbx_description
1 polymer ?
#
loop_
_entity_poly.entity_id
_entity_poly.type
_entity_poly.pdbx_seq_one_letter_code
_entity_poly.pdbx_strand_id
1 'polypeptide(L)' 'DRRGTLRGRRQIMLDDSDVHHHRHAKAAVGAVAAAAIGDPAVFVSVDAMHQGPQGGGPVIAIIDAGE' A
#
# COMPACT_ATOMS: atom_id res chain seq x y z
N ASP A 1 -9.83 -1.28 -3.09
CA ASP A 1 -11.11 -0.82 -3.66
C ASP A 1 -11.79 -2.01 -4.31
N ARG A 2 -13.07 -2.27 -3.99
CA ARG A 2 -13.81 -3.40 -4.57
C ARG A 2 -14.04 -3.25 -6.08
N ARG A 3 -13.87 -2.04 -6.64
CA ARG A 3 -13.90 -1.81 -8.09
C ARG A 3 -12.77 -2.50 -8.85
N GLY A 4 -11.70 -2.93 -8.17
CA GLY A 4 -10.59 -3.64 -8.83
C GLY A 4 -9.82 -2.79 -9.85
N THR A 5 -9.84 -1.46 -9.72
CA THR A 5 -9.15 -0.52 -10.62
C THR A 5 -8.24 0.42 -9.85
N LEU A 6 -7.08 0.74 -10.43
CA LEU A 6 -6.17 1.78 -9.94
C LEU A 6 -5.89 2.76 -11.08
N ARG A 7 -6.21 4.05 -10.90
CA ARG A 7 -6.03 5.11 -11.92
C ARG A 7 -6.63 4.71 -13.30
N GLY A 8 -7.83 4.13 -13.30
CA GLY A 8 -8.52 3.68 -14.52
C GLY A 8 -7.97 2.40 -15.16
N ARG A 9 -6.97 1.75 -14.55
CA ARG A 9 -6.40 0.47 -15.03
C ARG A 9 -6.89 -0.69 -14.18
N ARG A 10 -7.41 -1.74 -14.82
CA ARG A 10 -7.82 -2.99 -14.17
C ARG A 10 -6.64 -3.61 -13.40
N GLN A 11 -6.90 -4.01 -12.17
CA GLN A 11 -6.01 -4.79 -11.32
C GLN A 11 -6.51 -6.23 -11.27
N ILE A 12 -5.63 -7.18 -10.94
CA ILE A 12 -5.97 -8.62 -10.81
C ILE A 12 -6.01 -9.10 -9.36
N MET A 13 -5.57 -8.26 -8.42
CA MET A 13 -5.30 -8.68 -7.04
C MET A 13 -6.49 -9.34 -6.33
N LEU A 14 -7.74 -8.94 -6.61
CA LEU A 14 -8.93 -9.49 -5.93
C LEU A 14 -9.37 -10.86 -6.45
N ASP A 15 -8.97 -11.19 -7.69
CA ASP A 15 -9.36 -12.43 -8.37
C ASP A 15 -8.18 -13.42 -8.47
N ASP A 16 -7.08 -13.11 -7.79
CA ASP A 16 -5.89 -13.95 -7.73
C ASP A 16 -6.06 -15.02 -6.63
N SER A 17 -6.23 -16.27 -7.04
CA SER A 17 -6.35 -17.42 -6.15
C SER A 17 -5.03 -17.87 -5.52
N ASP A 18 -3.90 -17.46 -6.09
CA ASP A 18 -2.58 -17.98 -5.76
C ASP A 18 -1.88 -17.06 -4.76
N VAL A 19 -1.96 -15.75 -4.99
CA VAL A 19 -1.38 -14.72 -4.16
C VAL A 19 -2.49 -13.82 -3.62
N HIS A 20 -2.79 -13.99 -2.33
CA HIS A 20 -3.81 -13.20 -1.64
C HIS A 20 -3.57 -11.68 -1.83
N HIS A 21 -4.62 -10.92 -2.11
CA HIS A 21 -4.57 -9.47 -2.36
C HIS A 21 -3.83 -8.65 -1.30
N HIS A 22 -3.80 -9.12 -0.04
CA HIS A 22 -2.97 -8.53 1.03
C HIS A 22 -1.47 -8.50 0.67
N ARG A 23 -0.95 -9.56 0.05
CA ARG A 23 0.47 -9.65 -0.36
C ARG A 23 0.75 -8.71 -1.53
N HIS A 24 -0.13 -8.66 -2.53
CA HIS A 24 -0.06 -7.70 -3.65
C HIS A 24 -0.01 -6.26 -3.16
N ALA A 25 -0.98 -5.87 -2.31
CA ALA A 25 -1.07 -4.52 -1.77
C ALA A 25 0.18 -4.17 -0.95
N LYS A 26 0.63 -5.07 -0.07
CA LYS A 26 1.83 -4.86 0.75
C LYS A 26 3.08 -4.66 -0.09
N ALA A 27 3.28 -5.51 -1.11
CA ALA A 27 4.44 -5.43 -1.99
C ALA A 27 4.44 -4.13 -2.81
N ALA A 28 3.31 -3.79 -3.45
CA ALA A 28 3.20 -2.60 -4.28
C ALA A 28 3.37 -1.30 -3.47
N VAL A 29 2.68 -1.18 -2.33
CA VAL A 29 2.79 0.00 -1.46
C VAL A 29 4.16 0.07 -0.78
N GLY A 30 4.70 -1.07 -0.33
CA GLY A 30 6.06 -1.17 0.21
C GLY A 30 7.11 -0.68 -0.77
N ALA A 31 7.03 -1.09 -2.04
CA ALA A 31 7.94 -0.62 -3.07
C ALA A 31 7.83 0.90 -3.33
N VAL A 32 6.62 1.44 -3.38
CA VAL A 32 6.41 2.90 -3.56
C VAL A 32 6.97 3.68 -2.37
N ALA A 33 6.71 3.22 -1.14
CA ALA A 33 7.22 3.88 0.07
C ALA A 33 8.75 3.81 0.15
N ALA A 34 9.34 2.62 -0.06
CA ALA A 34 10.77 2.42 -0.05
C ALA A 34 11.48 3.25 -1.14
N ALA A 35 10.91 3.34 -2.35
CA ALA A 35 11.47 4.17 -3.42
C ALA A 35 11.43 5.67 -3.08
N ALA A 36 10.40 6.14 -2.38
CA ALA A 36 10.31 7.54 -1.95
C ALA A 36 11.27 7.87 -0.79
N ILE A 37 11.48 6.92 0.14
CA ILE A 37 12.30 7.10 1.35
C ILE A 37 13.78 6.82 1.08
N GLY A 38 14.10 5.94 0.12
CA GLY A 38 15.46 5.48 -0.17
C GLY A 38 15.95 4.31 0.71
N ASP A 39 15.08 3.79 1.57
CA ASP A 39 15.37 2.66 2.47
C ASP A 39 14.19 1.66 2.45
N PRO A 40 14.42 0.36 2.18
CA PRO A 40 13.36 -0.65 2.26
C PRO A 40 12.86 -0.95 3.68
N ALA A 41 13.50 -0.45 4.73
CA ALA A 41 13.07 -0.59 6.13
C ALA A 41 11.85 0.30 6.46
N VAL A 42 10.72 0.02 5.81
CA VAL A 42 9.45 0.75 5.97
C VAL A 42 8.39 -0.11 6.65
N PHE A 43 7.60 0.48 7.54
CA PHE A 43 6.44 -0.19 8.12
C PHE A 43 5.23 -0.04 7.17
N VAL A 44 4.80 -1.16 6.58
CA VAL A 44 3.60 -1.20 5.72
C VAL A 44 2.62 -2.27 6.23
N SER A 45 1.48 -1.80 6.72
CA SER A 45 0.35 -2.64 7.09
C SER A 45 -0.65 -2.79 5.95
N VAL A 46 -1.50 -3.81 6.04
CA VAL A 46 -2.62 -4.09 5.13
C VAL A 46 -3.87 -4.40 5.97
N ASP A 47 -4.99 -4.72 5.31
CA ASP A 47 -6.31 -4.83 5.95
C ASP A 47 -6.83 -3.49 6.51
N ALA A 48 -6.86 -2.49 5.61
CA ALA A 48 -7.13 -1.08 5.93
C ALA A 48 -8.63 -0.73 5.93
N MET A 49 -9.50 -1.64 6.38
CA MET A 49 -10.93 -1.34 6.46
C MET A 49 -11.18 -0.14 7.37
N HIS A 50 -11.92 0.85 6.86
CA HIS A 50 -12.21 2.12 7.53
C HIS A 50 -10.98 2.98 7.91
N GLN A 51 -9.80 2.68 7.34
CA GLN A 51 -8.57 3.41 7.60
C GLN A 51 -8.19 4.22 6.35
N GLY A 52 -8.78 5.40 6.18
CA GLY A 52 -8.57 6.27 5.01
C GLY A 52 -9.54 5.99 3.84
N PRO A 53 -9.27 6.53 2.64
CA PRO A 53 -10.14 6.35 1.48
C PRO A 53 -10.09 4.91 0.95
N GLN A 54 -11.17 4.45 0.32
CA GLN A 54 -11.24 3.10 -0.23
C GLN A 54 -10.15 2.86 -1.28
N GLY A 55 -9.31 1.83 -1.06
CA GLY A 55 -8.16 1.52 -1.92
C GLY A 55 -6.88 2.26 -1.58
N GLY A 56 -6.90 3.15 -0.58
CA GLY A 56 -5.73 3.78 0.01
C GLY A 56 -5.55 3.40 1.48
N GLY A 57 -4.84 4.27 2.20
CA GLY A 57 -4.59 4.17 3.64
C GLY A 57 -3.94 5.46 4.15
N PRO A 58 -3.93 5.71 5.47
CA PRO A 58 -3.12 6.78 6.05
C PRO A 58 -1.62 6.49 5.88
N VAL A 59 -0.82 7.55 5.88
CA VAL A 59 0.65 7.47 5.97
C VAL A 59 1.12 8.44 7.05
N ILE A 60 2.09 8.02 7.84
CA ILE A 60 2.70 8.81 8.90
C ILE A 60 4.21 8.78 8.69
N ALA A 61 4.86 9.92 8.88
CA ALA A 61 6.30 10.04 8.90
C ALA A 61 6.74 10.64 10.24
N ILE A 62 7.77 10.06 10.82
CA ILE A 62 8.50 10.62 11.95
C ILE A 62 9.88 10.95 11.41
N ILE A 63 10.32 12.19 11.63
CA ILE A 63 11.62 12.67 11.19
C ILE A 63 12.43 13.13 12.40
N ASP A 64 13.75 13.03 12.28
CA ASP A 64 14.64 13.83 13.10
C ASP A 64 14.62 15.27 12.57
N ALA A 65 14.24 16.22 13.42
CA ALA A 65 14.20 17.64 13.06
C ALA A 65 15.54 18.35 13.29
N GLY A 66 16.54 17.66 13.86
CA GLY A 66 17.77 18.26 14.38
C GLY A 66 17.57 18.97 15.72
N GLU A 67 18.58 19.73 16.13
CA GLU A 67 18.41 20.86 17.06
C GLU A 67 17.84 22.08 16.34
#